data_AF-A0A381NLK8-F1
#
_entry.id   AF-A0A381NLK8-F1
#
_cell.length_a   1.000
_cell.length_b   1.000
_cell.length_c   1.000
_cell.angle_alpha   90.00
_cell.angle_beta   90.00
_cell.angle_gamma   90.00
#
_symmetry.space_group_name_H-M   'P 1'
#
loop_
_entity.id
_entity.type
_entity.pdbx_description
1 polymer ?
#
loop_
_entity_poly.entity_id
_entity_poly.type
_entity_poly.pdbx_seq_one_letter_code
_entity_poly.pdbx_strand_id
1 'polypeptide(L)' 'MDDNEITYSHLKARLNKFCNDPVVLKMLIEGTILEPFPVKH' A
#
# COMPACT_ATOMS: atom_id res chain seq x y z
N MET A 1 -22.67 8.55 7.13
CA MET A 1 -21.64 7.90 6.29
C MET A 1 -20.72 9.02 5.91
N ASP A 2 -19.52 9.08 6.47
CA ASP A 2 -18.56 10.14 6.17
C ASP A 2 -18.26 10.11 4.66
N ASP A 3 -18.33 11.25 3.98
CA ASP A 3 -18.06 11.36 2.54
C ASP A 3 -16.61 10.97 2.15
N ASN A 4 -15.78 10.63 3.14
CA ASN A 4 -14.40 10.17 3.01
C ASN A 4 -14.23 8.64 3.16
N GLU A 5 -15.31 7.87 3.36
CA GLU A 5 -15.21 6.42 3.47
C GLU A 5 -14.98 5.76 2.10
N ILE A 6 -13.75 5.29 1.89
CA ILE A 6 -13.40 4.46 0.74
C ILE A 6 -14.01 3.07 0.90
N THR A 7 -14.74 2.60 -0.10
CA THR A 7 -15.26 1.22 -0.07
C THR A 7 -14.11 0.21 -0.10
N TYR A 8 -14.32 -0.95 0.54
CA TYR A 8 -13.31 -2.02 0.57
C TYR A 8 -12.81 -2.41 -0.83
N SER A 9 -13.70 -2.44 -1.83
CA SER A 9 -13.35 -2.76 -3.22
C SER A 9 -12.42 -1.70 -3.82
N HIS A 10 -12.67 -0.42 -3.57
CA HIS A 10 -11.80 0.67 -4.01
C HIS A 10 -10.43 0.63 -3.32
N LEU A 11 -10.40 0.36 -2.02
CA LEU A 11 -9.16 0.20 -1.26
C LEU A 11 -8.34 -0.96 -1.83
N LYS A 12 -8.96 -2.12 -2.05
CA LYS A 12 -8.34 -3.31 -2.63
C LYS A 12 -7.75 -3.02 -4.02
N ALA A 13 -8.48 -2.32 -4.88
CA ALA A 13 -8.00 -1.97 -6.22
C ALA A 13 -6.76 -1.06 -6.16
N ARG A 14 -6.76 -0.04 -5.28
CA ARG A 14 -5.63 0.87 -5.12
C ARG A 14 -4.39 0.16 -4.56
N LEU A 15 -4.56 -0.69 -3.55
CA LEU A 15 -3.46 -1.48 -2.99
C LEU A 15 -2.88 -2.46 -4.00
N ASN A 16 -3.73 -3.17 -4.75
CA ASN A 16 -3.27 -4.04 -5.82
C ASN A 16 -2.46 -3.28 -6.87
N LYS A 17 -2.91 -2.09 -7.29
CA LYS A 17 -2.16 -1.28 -8.25
C LYS A 17 -0.81 -0.84 -7.69
N PHE A 18 -0.77 -0.39 -6.43
CA PHE A 18 0.45 0.05 -5.77
C PHE A 18 1.48 -1.08 -5.63
N CYS A 19 1.07 -2.26 -5.16
CA CYS A 19 1.96 -3.39 -4.96
C CYS A 19 2.50 -4.00 -6.27
N ASN A 20 1.82 -3.78 -7.40
CA ASN A 20 2.28 -4.24 -8.73
C ASN A 20 3.03 -3.16 -9.51
N ASP A 21 3.24 -1.97 -8.93
CA ASP A 21 4.04 -0.94 -9.57
C ASP A 21 5.52 -1.40 -9.62
N PRO A 22 6.18 -1.41 -10.79
CA PRO A 22 7.56 -1.88 -10.93
C PRO A 22 8.55 -1.14 -10.03
N VAL A 23 8.30 0.15 -9.74
CA VAL A 23 9.14 0.95 -8.85
C VAL A 23 8.95 0.49 -7.41
N VAL A 24 7.70 0.26 -6.98
CA VAL A 24 7.40 -0.25 -5.63
C VAL A 24 8.00 -1.64 -5.43
N LEU A 25 7.86 -2.54 -6.41
CA LEU A 25 8.48 -3.86 -6.39
C LEU A 25 10.01 -3.78 -6.30
N LYS A 26 10.62 -2.88 -7.08
CA LYS A 26 12.06 -2.63 -7.01
C LYS A 26 12.48 -2.13 -5.62
N MET A 27 11.77 -1.16 -5.05
CA MET A 27 12.05 -0.63 -3.72
C MET A 27 11.87 -1.66 -2.58
N LEU A 28 10.93 -2.60 -2.74
CA LEU A 28 10.76 -3.74 -1.82
C LEU A 28 11.93 -4.71 -1.93
N ILE A 29 12.37 -5.06 -3.15
CA ILE A 29 13.51 -5.97 -3.38
C ILE A 29 14.83 -5.35 -2.90
N GLU A 30 15.02 -4.05 -3.14
CA GLU A 30 16.21 -3.30 -2.73
C GLU A 30 16.23 -2.99 -1.22
N GLY A 31 15.20 -3.42 -0.46
CA GLY A 31 15.12 -3.20 0.98
C GLY A 31 15.02 -1.71 1.35
N THR A 32 14.61 -0.85 0.43
CA THR A 32 14.46 0.61 0.67
C THR A 32 13.21 0.90 1.49
N ILE A 33 12.21 0.01 1.42
CA ILE A 33 11.05 0.00 2.31
C ILE A 33 11.38 -0.95 3.47
N LEU A 34 12.05 -0.42 4.50
CA LEU A 34 12.47 -1.21 5.67
C LEU A 34 11.30 -1.57 6.59
N GLU A 35 10.30 -0.69 6.71
CA GLU A 35 9.11 -0.90 7.55
C GLU A 35 7.89 -0.19 6.92
N PRO A 36 7.09 -0.87 6.08
CA PRO A 36 5.94 -0.24 5.41
C PRO A 36 4.83 0.18 6.38
N PHE A 37 4.85 -0.32 7.61
CA PHE A 37 3.87 0.00 8.65
C PHE A 37 4.59 0.15 10.00
N PRO A 38 4.24 1.16 10.81
CA PRO A 38 4.81 1.31 12.14
C PRO A 38 4.38 0.15 13.03
N VAL A 39 5.35 -0.52 13.65
CA VAL A 39 5.10 -1.50 14.71
C VAL A 39 4.55 -0.72 15.91
N LYS A 40 3.25 -0.88 16.19
CA LYS A 40 2.69 -0.40 17.47
C LYS A 40 3.26 -1.27 18.59
N HIS A 41 4.13 -0.69 19.42
CA HIS A 41 4.46 -1.21 20.74
C HIS A 41 3.32 -0.95 21.72
#